data_AF-A0A1G2EDM2-F1
#
_entry.id   AF-A0A1G2EDM2-F1
#
_cell.length_a   1.000
_cell.length_b   1.000
_cell.length_c   1.000
_cell.angle_alpha   90.00
_cell.angle_beta   90.00
_cell.angle_gamma   90.00
#
_symmetry.space_group_name_H-M   'P 1'
#
loop_
_entity.id
_entity.type
_entity.pdbx_description
1 polymer ?
#
loop_
_entity_poly.entity_id
_entity_poly.type
_entity_poly.pdbx_seq_one_letter_code
_entity_poly.pdbx_strand_id
1 'polypeptide(L)' 'MGHIADRLAGEGEDIEKLEVWNNEDNAKEMRKFSEPIMKACEGDLGVPVFLDKDKNRALCGEVSYEKLKEWINKG' A
#
# COMPACT_ATOMS: atom_id res chain seq x y z
N MET A 1 9.61 -3.22 -4.45
CA MET A 1 8.57 -3.38 -3.40
C MET A 1 8.07 -4.81 -3.18
N GLY A 2 7.89 -5.66 -4.22
CA GLY A 2 7.39 -7.04 -4.05
C GLY A 2 8.14 -7.86 -2.98
N HIS A 3 9.47 -7.80 -2.98
CA HIS A 3 10.30 -8.50 -1.99
C HIS A 3 10.06 -8.09 -0.53
N ILE A 4 9.68 -6.83 -0.27
CA ILE A 4 9.41 -6.36 1.09
C ILE A 4 8.04 -6.85 1.56
N ALA A 5 7.03 -6.81 0.67
CA ALA A 5 5.72 -7.38 0.93
C ALA A 5 5.80 -8.89 1.20
N ASP A 6 6.58 -9.62 0.40
CA ASP A 6 6.79 -11.06 0.58
C ASP A 6 7.47 -11.38 1.92
N ARG A 7 8.45 -10.56 2.32
CA ARG A 7 9.12 -10.72 3.62
C ARG A 7 8.15 -10.52 4.77
N LEU A 8 7.35 -9.47 4.75
CA LEU A 8 6.39 -9.18 5.82
C LEU A 8 5.29 -10.25 5.90
N ALA A 9 4.80 -10.74 4.76
CA ALA A 9 3.89 -11.88 4.71
C ALA A 9 4.52 -13.14 5.34
N GLY A 10 5.80 -13.40 5.08
CA GLY A 10 6.56 -14.48 5.73
C GLY A 10 6.77 -14.30 7.24
N GLU A 11 6.65 -13.07 7.75
CA GLU A 11 6.71 -12.74 9.18
C GLU A 11 5.33 -12.80 9.87
N GLY A 12 4.26 -13.09 9.11
CA GLY A 12 2.89 -13.27 9.62
C GLY A 12 1.97 -12.07 9.44
N GLU A 13 2.41 -11.02 8.74
CA GLU A 13 1.54 -9.88 8.39
C GLU A 13 0.54 -10.29 7.28
N ASP A 14 -0.72 -9.88 7.40
CA ASP A 14 -1.74 -10.12 6.37
C ASP A 14 -1.59 -9.09 5.23
N ILE A 15 -0.97 -9.51 4.14
CA ILE A 15 -0.65 -8.64 3.00
C ILE A 15 -1.26 -9.19 1.71
N GLU A 16 -2.22 -8.44 1.19
CA GLU A 16 -2.79 -8.64 -0.14
C GLU A 16 -2.03 -7.81 -1.18
N LYS A 17 -1.60 -8.43 -2.29
CA LYS A 17 -0.95 -7.75 -3.41
C LYS A 17 -1.93 -7.61 -4.57
N LEU A 18 -2.30 -6.37 -4.90
CA LEU A 18 -3.21 -6.06 -6.01
C LEU A 18 -2.44 -5.40 -7.15
N GLU A 19 -2.30 -6.11 -8.28
CA GLU A 19 -1.74 -5.53 -9.48
C GLU A 19 -2.81 -4.75 -10.24
N VAL A 20 -2.59 -3.46 -10.48
CA VAL A 20 -3.58 -2.56 -11.10
C VAL A 20 -3.34 -2.35 -12.59
N TRP A 21 -2.13 -2.63 -13.10
CA TRP A 21 -1.87 -2.56 -14.52
C TRP A 21 -2.62 -3.68 -15.25
N ASN A 22 -3.42 -3.31 -16.27
CA ASN A 22 -4.29 -4.23 -17.01
C ASN A 22 -5.32 -5.04 -16.17
N ASN A 23 -5.61 -4.60 -14.94
CA ASN A 23 -6.66 -5.20 -14.12
C ASN A 23 -7.63 -4.09 -13.66
N GLU A 24 -8.75 -3.99 -14.36
CA GLU A 24 -9.73 -2.93 -14.14
C GLU A 24 -10.41 -3.03 -12.76
N ASP A 25 -10.62 -4.24 -12.26
CA ASP A 25 -11.28 -4.46 -10.96
C ASP A 25 -10.37 -4.03 -9.80
N ASN A 26 -9.09 -4.37 -9.87
CA ASN A 26 -8.09 -3.90 -8.90
C ASN A 26 -7.91 -2.38 -8.99
N ALA A 27 -7.93 -1.81 -10.19
CA ALA A 27 -7.85 -0.35 -10.37
C ALA A 27 -9.10 0.35 -9.81
N LYS A 28 -10.30 -0.24 -9.93
CA LYS A 28 -11.53 0.26 -9.29
C LYS A 28 -11.41 0.19 -7.77
N GLU A 29 -10.87 -0.89 -7.22
CA GLU A 29 -10.64 -1.03 -5.78
C GLU A 29 -9.69 0.07 -5.27
N MET A 30 -8.55 0.29 -5.93
CA MET A 30 -7.61 1.36 -5.58
C MET A 30 -8.28 2.75 -5.57
N ARG A 31 -9.15 3.04 -6.55
CA ARG A 31 -9.87 4.32 -6.62
C ARG A 31 -10.82 4.56 -5.45
N LYS A 32 -11.34 3.52 -4.79
CA LYS A 32 -12.16 3.68 -3.57
C LYS A 32 -11.37 4.32 -2.43
N PHE A 33 -10.05 4.17 -2.46
CA PHE A 33 -9.11 4.73 -1.48
C PHE A 33 -8.29 5.89 -2.06
N SER A 34 -8.82 6.60 -3.06
CA SER A 34 -8.08 7.67 -3.72
C SER A 34 -7.67 8.80 -2.78
N GLU A 35 -8.51 9.15 -1.80
CA GLU A 35 -8.21 10.23 -0.85
C GLU A 35 -6.97 9.96 0.01
N PRO A 36 -6.87 8.84 0.77
CA PRO A 36 -5.66 8.56 1.55
C PRO A 36 -4.43 8.34 0.68
N ILE A 37 -4.59 7.75 -0.52
CA ILE A 37 -3.49 7.54 -1.45
C ILE A 37 -2.97 8.87 -1.99
N MET A 38 -3.84 9.74 -2.52
CA MET A 38 -3.45 11.05 -3.02
C MET A 38 -2.83 11.92 -1.91
N LYS A 39 -3.34 11.86 -0.68
CA LYS A 39 -2.74 12.55 0.46
C LYS A 39 -1.31 12.04 0.75
N ALA A 40 -1.07 10.75 0.63
CA ALA A 40 0.24 10.16 0.84
C ALA A 40 1.20 10.36 -0.36
N CYS A 41 0.65 10.52 -1.57
CA CYS A 41 1.34 10.62 -2.85
C CYS A 41 1.28 12.02 -3.47
N GLU A 42 1.21 13.09 -2.65
CA GLU A 42 1.27 14.49 -3.11
C GLU A 42 0.27 14.86 -4.23
N GLY A 43 -0.93 14.27 -4.19
CA GLY A 43 -2.01 14.51 -5.14
C GLY A 43 -2.09 13.49 -6.28
N ASP A 44 -1.16 12.53 -6.36
CA ASP A 44 -1.17 11.49 -7.39
C ASP A 44 -1.82 10.18 -6.90
N LEU A 45 -2.46 9.45 -7.83
CA LEU A 45 -2.93 8.08 -7.58
C LEU A 45 -1.88 7.10 -8.10
N GLY A 46 -0.69 7.18 -7.49
CA GLY A 46 0.51 6.50 -7.96
C GLY A 46 0.68 5.08 -7.42
N VAL A 47 1.42 4.28 -8.17
CA VAL A 47 1.96 2.98 -7.73
C VAL A 47 3.50 3.01 -7.78
N PRO A 48 4.20 2.24 -6.93
CA PRO A 48 3.68 1.36 -5.89
C PRO A 48 3.20 2.13 -4.64
N VAL A 49 2.20 1.58 -3.95
CA VAL A 49 1.62 2.14 -2.71
C VAL A 49 1.25 1.02 -1.73
N PHE A 50 1.45 1.25 -0.43
CA PHE A 50 0.87 0.41 0.63
C PHE A 50 -0.38 1.08 1.18
N LEU A 51 -1.45 0.31 1.34
CA LEU A 51 -2.75 0.78 1.85
C LEU A 51 -3.11 0.00 3.12
N ASP A 52 -3.49 0.72 4.16
CA ASP A 52 -4.09 0.19 5.38
C ASP A 52 -5.57 0.56 5.35
N LYS A 53 -6.41 -0.43 4.97
CA LYS A 53 -7.85 -0.25 4.77
C LYS A 53 -8.55 0.07 6.10
N ASP A 54 -8.08 -0.51 7.19
CA ASP A 54 -8.69 -0.36 8.52
C ASP A 54 -8.45 1.03 9.11
N LYS A 55 -7.24 1.56 8.93
CA LYS A 55 -6.87 2.90 9.42
C LYS A 55 -7.06 4.01 8.39
N ASN A 56 -7.56 3.68 7.20
CA ASN A 56 -7.77 4.61 6.08
C ASN A 56 -6.54 5.50 5.79
N ARG A 57 -5.37 4.88 5.66
CA ARG A 57 -4.10 5.59 5.41
C ARG A 57 -3.27 4.85 4.37
N ALA A 58 -2.42 5.59 3.68
CA ALA A 58 -1.52 5.05 2.67
C ALA A 58 -0.08 5.48 2.91
N LEU A 59 0.84 4.70 2.36
CA LEU A 59 2.27 5.00 2.32
C LEU A 59 2.75 4.88 0.87
N CYS A 60 3.13 6.01 0.29
CA CYS A 60 3.46 6.13 -1.13
C CYS A 60 4.90 5.75 -1.44
N GLY A 61 5.11 5.14 -2.62
CA GLY A 61 6.43 4.95 -3.22
C GLY A 61 7.28 3.89 -2.54
N GLU A 62 8.49 3.70 -3.03
CA GLU A 62 9.42 2.73 -2.46
C GLU A 62 9.89 3.15 -1.05
N VAL A 63 9.64 2.28 -0.07
CA VAL A 63 10.03 2.49 1.33
C VAL A 63 10.92 1.34 1.81
N SER A 64 11.77 1.62 2.79
CA SER A 64 12.56 0.57 3.44
C SER A 64 11.66 -0.34 4.28
N TYR A 65 12.14 -1.56 4.52
CA TYR A 65 11.46 -2.54 5.36
C TYR A 65 11.24 -1.99 6.78
N GLU A 66 12.23 -1.32 7.36
CA GLU A 66 12.17 -0.76 8.71
C GLU A 66 11.09 0.32 8.80
N LYS A 67 11.04 1.22 7.81
CA LYS A 67 10.02 2.28 7.74
C LYS A 67 8.62 1.70 7.59
N LEU A 68 8.46 0.68 6.75
CA LEU A 68 7.18 0.02 6.56
C LEU A 68 6.73 -0.71 7.84
N LYS A 69 7.64 -1.41 8.52
CA LYS A 69 7.35 -2.10 9.77
C LYS A 69 7.00 -1.13 10.90
N GLU A 70 7.72 -0.02 11.00
CA GLU A 70 7.38 1.06 11.94
C GLU A 70 6.00 1.65 11.62
N TRP A 71 5.69 1.86 10.33
CA TRP A 71 4.39 2.36 9.89
C TRP A 71 3.25 1.41 10.25
N ILE A 72 3.40 0.09 10.01
CA ILE A 72 2.40 -0.94 10.41
C ILE A 72 2.12 -0.84 11.91
N ASN A 73 3.17 -0.76 12.73
CA ASN A 73 3.08 -0.72 14.19
C ASN A 73 2.56 0.61 14.76
N LYS A 74 2.63 1.72 14.01
CA LYS A 74 2.03 2.99 14.44
C LYS A 74 0.51 2.91 14.25
N GLY A 75 -0.23 2.96 15.36
CA GLY A 75 -1.68 3.11 15.42
C GLY A 75 -2.10 4.53 15.12
#